data_AF-A0AAW2GUN1-F1
#
_entry.id   AF-A0AAW2GUN1-F1
#
_cell.length_a   1.000
_cell.length_b   1.000
_cell.length_c   1.000
_cell.angle_alpha   90.00
_cell.angle_beta   90.00
_cell.angle_gamma   90.00
#
_symmetry.space_group_name_H-M   'P 1'
#
loop_
_entity.id
_entity.type
_entity.pdbx_description
1 polymer ?
#
loop_
_entity_poly.entity_id
_entity_poly.type
_entity_poly.pdbx_seq_one_letter_code
_entity_poly.pdbx_strand_id
1 'polypeptide(L)'
;MSSILQQREMERKKLGILKLKEKEALKNRMLAKAIKANCPKKGEFKYDMWNSTNVLLPETVTEWMSSDNIRHIVSHLGMKKRNIPSSLHKKPSPLPAVEIPHPGTSYNPSYSSHQELLQEVVKKELKLMKEEEHLDRVTTQMFKKISLKKQNENMMKEMLQGLSTAQSLNSKSGEKDSDKEEENDDKNSSTAVTNKKPVKNAKKTLVQRRKQREQKQATNIHALDKLKKKKISDIYKLKALQKQIEEKEKKQELLRQKRIKKHEINLSMPKTLSKTKFEPIDPDFQLAEELTGNLRNCNPSKNLLKERYKSFQQRNIIPPATIKL
;
A
#
# COMPACT_ATOMS: atom_id res chain seq x y z
N MET A 1 -39.62 57.51 7.51
CA MET A 1 -38.51 57.19 6.57
C MET A 1 -39.13 56.69 5.28
N SER A 2 -38.69 57.17 4.11
CA SER A 2 -39.38 56.92 2.83
C SER A 2 -39.42 55.43 2.47
N SER A 3 -40.60 54.94 2.05
CA SER A 3 -40.84 53.55 1.61
C SER A 3 -39.80 53.04 0.60
N ILE A 4 -39.35 53.93 -0.29
CA ILE A 4 -38.36 53.67 -1.33
C ILE A 4 -36.98 53.29 -0.73
N LEU A 5 -36.57 53.91 0.37
CA LEU A 5 -35.29 53.62 1.02
C LEU A 5 -35.28 52.20 1.61
N GLN A 6 -36.39 51.78 2.21
CA GLN A 6 -36.54 50.42 2.74
C GLN A 6 -36.55 49.37 1.62
N GLN A 7 -37.24 49.63 0.51
CA GLN A 7 -37.23 48.74 -0.66
C GLN A 7 -35.80 48.56 -1.21
N ARG A 8 -35.05 49.65 -1.36
CA ARG A 8 -33.66 49.62 -1.85
C ARG A 8 -32.70 48.92 -0.88
N GLU A 9 -32.94 49.01 0.42
CA GLU A 9 -32.19 48.26 1.43
C GLU A 9 -32.48 46.76 1.39
N MET A 10 -33.74 46.37 1.14
CA MET A 10 -34.12 44.97 0.95
C MET A 10 -33.51 44.37 -0.31
N GLU A 11 -33.48 45.11 -1.42
CA GLU A 11 -32.78 44.70 -2.65
C GLU A 11 -31.27 44.52 -2.41
N ARG A 12 -30.63 45.45 -1.72
CA ARG A 12 -29.21 45.34 -1.33
C ARG A 12 -28.94 44.12 -0.44
N LYS A 13 -29.84 43.81 0.49
CA LYS A 13 -29.75 42.59 1.32
C LYS A 13 -29.93 41.32 0.49
N LYS A 14 -30.84 41.29 -0.48
CA LYS A 14 -30.99 40.16 -1.42
C LYS A 14 -29.73 39.94 -2.27
N LEU A 15 -29.02 41.02 -2.61
CA LEU A 15 -27.73 41.00 -3.30
C LEU A 15 -26.52 40.74 -2.36
N GLY A 16 -26.74 40.54 -1.06
CA GLY A 16 -25.67 40.26 -0.07
C GLY A 16 -24.85 41.49 0.37
N ILE A 17 -25.27 42.70 0.02
CA ILE A 17 -24.57 43.95 0.37
C ILE A 17 -25.07 44.43 1.74
N LEU A 18 -24.33 44.07 2.79
CA LEU A 18 -24.61 44.45 4.18
C LEU A 18 -24.07 45.83 4.54
N LYS A 19 -24.78 46.55 5.42
CA LYS A 19 -24.29 47.81 6.01
C LYS A 19 -23.09 47.55 6.93
N LEU A 20 -22.24 48.55 7.12
CA LEU A 20 -21.05 48.46 7.97
C LEU A 20 -21.41 47.97 9.40
N LYS A 21 -22.46 48.55 9.99
CA LYS A 21 -22.99 48.13 11.31
C LYS A 21 -23.40 46.65 11.36
N GLU A 22 -23.99 46.12 10.29
CA GLU A 22 -24.41 44.72 10.21
C GLU A 22 -23.20 43.78 10.06
N LYS A 23 -22.17 44.20 9.30
CA LYS A 23 -20.89 43.48 9.20
C LYS A 23 -20.16 43.42 10.54
N GLU A 24 -20.09 44.54 11.27
CA GLU A 24 -19.52 44.59 12.61
C GLU A 24 -20.30 43.74 13.60
N ALA A 25 -21.63 43.77 13.57
CA ALA A 25 -22.46 42.93 14.42
C ALA A 25 -22.24 41.43 14.14
N LEU A 26 -22.10 41.02 12.87
CA LEU A 26 -21.75 39.65 12.53
C LEU A 26 -20.35 39.28 13.01
N LYS A 27 -19.35 40.16 12.83
CA LYS A 27 -17.98 39.96 13.33
C LYS A 27 -17.99 39.78 14.85
N ASN A 28 -18.67 40.65 15.58
CA ASN A 28 -18.79 40.60 17.04
C ASN A 28 -19.55 39.35 17.50
N ARG A 29 -20.60 38.93 16.79
CA ARG A 29 -21.33 37.67 17.07
C ARG A 29 -20.45 36.44 16.84
N MET A 30 -19.61 36.45 15.81
CA MET A 30 -18.65 35.37 15.55
C MET A 30 -17.56 35.32 16.63
N LEU A 31 -17.02 36.47 17.04
CA LEU A 31 -16.07 36.57 18.15
C LEU A 31 -16.69 36.08 19.47
N ALA A 32 -17.92 36.49 19.79
CA ALA A 32 -18.62 36.04 20.99
C ALA A 32 -18.88 34.53 20.99
N LYS A 33 -19.24 33.95 19.83
CA LYS A 33 -19.35 32.48 19.67
C LYS A 33 -18.02 31.78 19.88
N ALA A 34 -16.93 32.33 19.34
CA ALA A 34 -15.59 31.77 19.53
C ALA A 34 -15.14 31.82 20.99
N ILE A 35 -15.39 32.95 21.69
CA ILE A 35 -15.13 33.08 23.13
C ILE A 35 -15.94 32.05 23.91
N LYS A 36 -17.24 31.93 23.64
CA LYS A 36 -18.12 30.97 24.32
C LYS A 36 -17.74 29.52 24.07
N ALA A 37 -17.25 29.19 22.87
CA ALA A 37 -16.71 27.86 22.56
C ALA A 37 -15.41 27.56 23.30
N ASN A 38 -14.59 28.59 23.58
CA ASN A 38 -13.35 28.47 24.33
C ASN A 38 -13.54 28.50 25.86
N CYS A 39 -14.68 28.94 26.37
CA CYS A 39 -14.99 28.84 27.80
C CYS A 39 -15.08 27.35 28.23
N PRO A 40 -14.35 26.93 29.28
CA PRO A 40 -14.45 25.56 29.80
C PRO A 40 -15.86 25.28 30.34
N LYS A 41 -16.37 24.07 30.14
CA LYS A 41 -17.63 23.66 30.77
C LYS A 41 -17.43 23.43 32.26
N LYS A 42 -18.52 23.53 33.04
CA LYS A 42 -18.48 23.27 34.49
C LYS A 42 -18.02 21.82 34.73
N GLY A 43 -16.84 21.65 35.34
CA GLY A 43 -16.19 20.35 35.56
C GLY A 43 -15.00 20.05 34.62
N GLU A 44 -14.79 20.83 33.56
CA GLU A 44 -13.60 20.74 32.71
C GLU A 44 -12.50 21.66 33.27
N PHE A 45 -11.57 21.11 34.04
CA PHE A 45 -10.36 21.82 34.46
C PHE A 45 -9.37 21.89 33.28
N LYS A 46 -9.33 23.02 32.58
CA LYS A 46 -8.30 23.30 31.55
C LYS A 46 -6.93 23.58 32.15
N TYR A 47 -6.89 23.89 33.44
CA TYR A 47 -5.65 24.12 34.17
C TYR A 47 -5.24 22.82 34.85
N ASP A 48 -4.21 22.19 34.30
CA ASP A 48 -3.59 21.03 34.92
C ASP A 48 -2.72 21.53 36.09
N MET A 49 -3.16 21.24 37.32
CA MET A 49 -2.47 21.64 38.54
C MET A 49 -1.04 21.06 38.64
N TRP A 50 -0.77 19.97 37.90
CA TRP A 50 0.53 19.32 37.81
C TRP A 50 1.42 19.89 36.69
N ASN A 51 0.89 20.82 35.88
CA ASN A 51 1.62 21.58 34.86
C ASN A 51 2.19 22.91 35.37
N SER A 52 2.11 23.20 36.67
CA SER A 52 2.62 24.44 37.29
C SER A 52 4.12 24.66 37.07
N THR A 53 4.86 23.64 36.63
CA THR A 53 6.29 23.70 36.28
C THR A 53 6.56 23.97 34.79
N ASN A 54 5.53 24.05 33.94
CA ASN A 54 5.68 24.20 32.48
C ASN A 54 5.52 25.63 31.94
N VAL A 55 5.39 26.63 32.82
CA VAL A 55 5.58 28.04 32.44
C VAL A 55 7.08 28.32 32.47
N LEU A 56 7.72 28.03 31.33
CA LEU A 56 9.20 28.01 31.16
C LEU A 56 9.87 29.35 31.46
N LEU A 57 9.16 30.44 31.21
CA LEU A 57 9.49 31.81 31.57
C LEU A 57 8.16 32.51 31.91
N PRO A 58 8.13 33.45 32.87
CA PRO A 58 6.93 34.24 33.12
C PRO A 58 6.46 34.90 31.81
N GLU A 59 5.16 34.94 31.56
CA GLU A 59 4.60 35.64 30.39
C GLU A 59 5.14 37.06 30.28
N THR A 60 5.30 37.73 31.43
CA THR A 60 5.89 39.06 31.55
C THR A 60 7.30 39.18 31.01
N VAL A 61 8.13 38.13 31.08
CA VAL A 61 9.51 38.11 30.56
C VAL A 61 9.50 37.80 29.05
N THR A 62 8.51 37.05 28.61
CA THR A 62 8.40 36.57 27.24
C THR A 62 7.87 37.65 26.28
N GLU A 63 7.09 38.62 26.79
CA GLU A 63 6.52 39.73 26.01
C GLU A 63 7.55 40.72 25.46
N TRP A 64 8.67 40.95 26.16
CA TRP A 64 9.70 41.93 25.74
C TRP A 64 10.97 41.31 25.15
N MET A 65 11.12 39.98 25.21
CA MET A 65 12.30 39.30 24.65
C MET A 65 12.08 38.85 23.20
N SER A 66 13.11 38.99 22.36
CA SER A 66 13.11 38.42 21.01
C SER A 66 12.99 36.88 21.07
N SER A 67 12.38 36.28 20.04
CA SER A 67 12.23 34.82 19.92
C SER A 67 13.55 34.07 20.02
N ASP A 68 14.63 34.68 19.55
CA ASP A 68 15.96 34.06 19.56
C ASP A 68 16.60 34.08 20.94
N ASN A 69 16.36 35.15 21.71
CA ASN A 69 16.78 35.24 23.11
C ASN A 69 16.04 34.23 23.97
N ILE A 70 14.73 34.06 23.75
CA ILE A 70 13.93 33.03 24.43
C ILE A 70 14.48 31.64 24.11
N ARG A 71 14.78 31.35 22.84
CA ARG A 71 15.40 30.07 22.43
C ARG A 71 16.77 29.86 23.06
N HIS A 72 17.60 30.89 23.09
CA HIS A 72 18.94 30.86 23.68
C HIS A 72 18.88 30.59 25.18
N ILE A 73 18.04 31.30 25.93
CA ILE A 73 17.84 31.13 27.37
C ILE A 73 17.32 29.72 27.68
N VAL A 74 16.26 29.29 27.00
CA VAL A 74 15.70 27.93 27.16
C VAL A 74 16.74 26.85 26.80
N SER A 75 17.61 27.13 25.83
CA SER A 75 18.70 26.21 25.47
C SER A 75 19.78 26.10 26.54
N HIS A 76 20.17 27.21 27.17
CA HIS A 76 21.20 27.26 28.21
C HIS A 76 20.71 26.67 29.53
N LEU A 77 19.43 26.82 29.83
CA LEU A 77 18.79 26.19 30.99
C LEU A 77 18.62 24.67 30.83
N GLY A 78 18.97 24.09 29.68
CA GLY A 78 18.81 22.65 29.42
C GLY A 78 17.36 22.20 29.20
N MET A 79 16.41 23.14 29.12
CA MET A 79 14.97 22.88 29.10
C MET A 79 14.41 22.85 27.67
N LYS A 80 15.16 22.29 26.71
CA LYS A 80 14.69 22.17 25.33
C LYS A 80 13.57 21.13 25.25
N LYS A 81 12.35 21.58 24.92
CA LYS A 81 11.30 20.65 24.47
C LYS A 81 11.78 19.98 23.18
N ARG A 82 12.09 18.68 23.26
CA ARG A 82 12.46 17.89 22.08
C ARG A 82 11.26 17.81 21.15
N ASN A 83 11.40 18.30 19.93
CA ASN A 83 10.38 18.13 18.90
C ASN A 83 10.25 16.64 18.57
N ILE A 84 9.13 16.05 18.97
CA ILE A 84 8.79 14.66 18.66
C ILE A 84 8.40 14.60 17.19
N PRO A 85 8.97 13.68 16.38
CA PRO A 85 8.60 13.56 14.97
C PRO A 85 7.12 13.16 14.84
N SER A 86 6.45 13.69 13.81
CA SER A 86 5.03 13.40 13.54
C SER A 86 4.74 11.92 13.32
N SER A 87 5.75 11.13 12.93
CA SER A 87 5.66 9.67 12.82
C SER A 87 5.35 8.98 14.15
N LEU A 88 5.87 9.49 15.28
CA LEU A 88 5.68 8.87 16.59
C LEU A 88 4.25 9.06 17.13
N HIS A 89 3.54 10.09 16.67
CA HIS A 89 2.14 10.32 17.00
C HIS A 89 1.19 9.38 16.24
N LYS A 90 1.66 8.71 15.18
CA LYS A 90 0.85 7.79 14.39
C LYS A 90 0.79 6.43 15.10
N LYS A 91 -0.43 5.97 15.40
CA LYS A 91 -0.64 4.62 15.92
C LYS A 91 -0.28 3.58 14.84
N PRO A 92 0.33 2.44 15.22
CA PRO A 92 0.78 1.43 14.27
C PRO A 92 -0.37 0.67 13.59
N SER A 93 -1.53 0.61 14.24
CA SER A 93 -2.77 0.00 13.74
C SER A 93 -4.00 0.83 14.15
N PRO A 94 -5.10 0.77 13.37
CA PRO A 94 -6.37 1.42 13.69
C PRO A 94 -7.25 0.58 14.65
N LEU A 95 -6.85 -0.65 14.98
CA LEU A 95 -7.64 -1.56 15.80
C LEU A 95 -7.84 -1.04 17.24
N PRO A 96 -9.00 -1.30 17.85
CA PRO A 96 -9.24 -0.95 19.24
C PRO A 96 -8.30 -1.73 20.18
N ALA A 97 -8.04 -1.17 21.36
CA ALA A 97 -7.19 -1.84 22.34
C ALA A 97 -7.80 -3.12 22.93
N VAL A 98 -9.13 -3.18 22.93
CA VAL A 98 -9.93 -4.32 23.39
C VAL A 98 -10.92 -4.64 22.29
N GLU A 99 -10.90 -5.87 21.80
CA GLU A 99 -11.89 -6.35 20.84
C GLU A 99 -13.16 -6.73 21.58
N ILE A 100 -14.30 -6.52 20.94
CA ILE A 100 -15.59 -6.87 21.49
C ILE A 100 -15.79 -8.37 21.24
N PRO A 101 -16.00 -9.20 22.27
CA PRO A 101 -16.23 -10.62 22.09
C PRO A 101 -17.57 -10.88 21.40
N HIS A 102 -17.72 -12.06 20.80
CA HIS A 102 -18.99 -12.49 20.21
C HIS A 102 -20.06 -12.67 21.30
N PRO A 103 -21.32 -12.25 21.10
CA PRO A 103 -22.38 -12.39 22.10
C PRO A 103 -22.63 -13.82 22.57
N GLY A 104 -22.37 -14.82 21.71
CA GLY A 104 -22.47 -16.24 22.05
C GLY A 104 -21.50 -16.72 23.13
N THR A 105 -20.47 -15.93 23.47
CA THR A 105 -19.50 -16.21 24.54
C THR A 105 -20.00 -15.73 25.92
N SER A 106 -21.14 -15.04 25.98
CA SER A 106 -21.72 -14.66 27.27
C SER A 106 -22.13 -15.88 28.10
N TYR A 107 -22.15 -15.75 29.43
CA TYR A 107 -22.54 -16.84 30.34
C TYR A 107 -23.98 -17.34 30.16
N ASN A 108 -24.86 -16.49 29.64
CA ASN A 108 -26.26 -16.84 29.33
C ASN A 108 -26.64 -16.25 27.96
N PRO A 109 -26.13 -16.83 26.86
CA PRO A 109 -26.30 -16.31 25.52
C PRO A 109 -27.70 -16.61 25.00
N SER A 110 -28.15 -15.82 24.02
CA SER A 110 -29.32 -16.20 23.22
C SER A 110 -29.00 -17.46 22.40
N TYR A 111 -29.99 -18.33 22.22
CA TYR A 111 -29.83 -19.57 21.44
C TYR A 111 -29.26 -19.30 20.04
N SER A 112 -29.75 -18.27 19.35
CA SER A 112 -29.27 -17.89 18.02
C SER A 112 -27.80 -17.46 18.03
N SER A 113 -27.40 -16.63 18.99
CA SER A 113 -26.02 -16.12 19.08
C SER A 113 -25.03 -17.22 19.46
N HIS A 114 -25.45 -18.15 20.31
CA HIS A 114 -24.65 -19.32 20.70
C HIS A 114 -24.45 -20.28 19.53
N GLN A 115 -25.53 -20.58 18.80
CA GLN A 115 -25.44 -21.45 17.62
C GLN A 115 -24.60 -20.83 16.50
N GLU A 116 -24.67 -19.51 16.31
CA GLU A 116 -23.80 -18.79 15.37
C GLU A 116 -22.32 -18.93 15.74
N LEU A 117 -21.98 -18.79 17.03
CA LEU A 117 -20.61 -18.99 17.52
C LEU A 117 -20.13 -20.41 17.27
N LEU A 118 -20.94 -21.41 17.62
CA LEU A 118 -20.61 -22.81 17.40
C LEU A 118 -20.42 -23.12 15.92
N GLN A 119 -21.25 -22.55 15.03
CA GLN A 119 -21.07 -22.70 13.59
C GLN A 119 -19.74 -22.10 13.11
N GLU A 120 -19.32 -20.95 13.63
CA GLU A 120 -18.01 -20.38 13.30
C GLU A 120 -16.85 -21.25 13.77
N VAL A 121 -16.94 -21.80 14.97
CA VAL A 121 -15.97 -22.75 15.53
C VAL A 121 -15.91 -24.00 14.66
N VAL A 122 -17.05 -24.64 14.39
CA VAL A 122 -17.13 -25.84 13.53
C VAL A 122 -16.55 -25.58 12.15
N LYS A 123 -16.80 -24.42 11.55
CA LYS A 123 -16.20 -24.05 10.25
C LYS A 123 -14.67 -23.92 10.31
N LYS A 124 -14.09 -23.51 11.45
CA LYS A 124 -12.64 -23.46 11.65
C LYS A 124 -12.07 -24.87 11.83
N GLU A 125 -12.69 -25.69 12.68
CA GLU A 125 -12.28 -27.09 12.91
C GLU A 125 -12.33 -27.92 11.61
N LEU A 126 -13.41 -27.80 10.84
CA LEU A 126 -13.53 -28.48 9.55
C LEU A 126 -12.45 -28.07 8.53
N LYS A 127 -11.88 -26.87 8.65
CA LYS A 127 -10.74 -26.47 7.81
C LYS A 127 -9.47 -27.13 8.28
N LEU A 128 -9.22 -27.16 9.59
CA LEU A 128 -8.06 -27.84 10.17
C LEU A 128 -8.07 -29.34 9.83
N MET A 129 -9.20 -30.02 10.03
CA MET A 129 -9.36 -31.43 9.66
C MET A 129 -9.03 -31.69 8.18
N LYS A 130 -9.51 -30.84 7.27
CA LYS A 130 -9.21 -30.96 5.83
C LYS A 130 -7.74 -30.73 5.52
N GLU A 131 -7.10 -29.79 6.21
CA GLU A 131 -5.67 -29.53 6.07
C GLU A 131 -4.85 -30.73 6.57
N GLU A 132 -5.22 -31.31 7.71
CA GLU A 132 -4.61 -32.53 8.26
C GLU A 132 -4.78 -33.73 7.32
N GLU A 133 -6.01 -34.00 6.85
CA GLU A 133 -6.29 -35.06 5.87
C GLU A 133 -5.48 -34.87 4.57
N HIS A 134 -5.35 -33.63 4.12
CA HIS A 134 -4.53 -33.30 2.95
C HIS A 134 -3.05 -33.59 3.20
N LEU A 135 -2.51 -33.16 4.34
CA LEU A 135 -1.12 -33.42 4.71
C LEU A 135 -0.85 -34.91 4.89
N ASP A 136 -1.77 -35.66 5.50
CA ASP A 136 -1.67 -37.12 5.62
C ASP A 136 -1.66 -37.77 4.24
N ARG A 137 -2.56 -37.35 3.36
CA ARG A 137 -2.59 -37.87 1.99
C ARG A 137 -1.28 -37.62 1.25
N VAL A 138 -0.73 -36.40 1.34
CA VAL A 138 0.48 -35.99 0.60
C VAL A 138 1.76 -36.53 1.24
N THR A 139 1.75 -36.76 2.55
CA THR A 139 2.93 -37.18 3.32
C THR A 139 2.82 -38.66 3.67
N THR A 140 1.97 -39.01 4.62
CA THR A 140 1.97 -40.35 5.22
C THR A 140 1.47 -41.43 4.25
N GLN A 141 0.48 -41.13 3.39
CA GLN A 141 -0.10 -42.10 2.47
C GLN A 141 0.67 -42.25 1.15
N MET A 142 1.35 -41.20 0.66
CA MET A 142 2.16 -41.29 -0.55
C MET A 142 3.43 -42.13 -0.35
N PHE A 143 4.02 -42.12 0.85
CA PHE A 143 5.23 -42.87 1.14
C PHE A 143 4.89 -44.26 1.74
N LYS A 144 5.33 -45.32 1.06
CA LYS A 144 5.25 -46.68 1.63
C LYS A 144 6.19 -46.79 2.83
N LYS A 145 5.70 -47.26 3.97
CA LYS A 145 6.56 -47.59 5.13
C LYS A 145 7.45 -48.78 4.75
N ILE A 146 8.76 -48.54 4.62
CA ILE A 146 9.77 -49.57 4.32
C ILE A 146 10.30 -50.12 5.65
N SER A 147 10.51 -51.44 5.76
CA SER A 147 11.12 -52.03 6.95
C SER A 147 12.62 -51.69 7.03
N LEU A 148 13.16 -51.61 8.24
CA LEU A 148 14.58 -51.25 8.48
C LEU A 148 15.56 -52.11 7.67
N LYS A 149 15.27 -53.41 7.51
CA LYS A 149 16.10 -54.32 6.71
C LYS A 149 16.14 -53.92 5.22
N LYS A 150 14.98 -53.63 4.62
CA LYS A 150 14.89 -53.19 3.22
C LYS A 150 15.48 -51.80 3.01
N GLN A 151 15.40 -50.93 4.02
CA GLN A 151 16.06 -49.63 3.99
C GLN A 151 17.59 -49.78 3.94
N ASN A 152 18.16 -50.66 4.78
CA ASN A 152 19.59 -50.95 4.78
C ASN A 152 20.05 -51.57 3.44
N GLU A 153 19.27 -52.51 2.90
CA GLU A 153 19.55 -53.11 1.58
C GLU A 153 19.55 -52.06 0.46
N ASN A 154 18.57 -51.14 0.44
CA ASN A 154 18.53 -50.04 -0.52
C ASN A 154 19.71 -49.07 -0.34
N MET A 155 20.06 -48.71 0.90
CA MET A 155 21.20 -47.84 1.19
C MET A 155 22.52 -48.47 0.73
N MET A 156 22.69 -49.78 0.95
CA MET A 156 23.86 -50.52 0.44
C MET A 156 23.87 -50.54 -1.10
N LYS A 157 22.71 -50.73 -1.74
CA LYS A 157 22.60 -50.68 -3.21
C LYS A 157 22.94 -49.30 -3.78
N GLU A 158 22.51 -48.22 -3.11
CA GLU A 158 22.86 -46.84 -3.47
C GLU A 158 24.36 -46.58 -3.30
N MET A 159 24.98 -47.05 -2.21
CA MET A 159 26.43 -46.96 -1.99
C MET A 159 27.24 -47.74 -3.05
N LEU A 160 26.69 -48.87 -3.53
CA LEU A 160 27.30 -49.66 -4.61
C LEU A 160 27.07 -49.03 -6.00
N GLN A 161 26.08 -48.16 -6.16
CA GLN A 161 25.77 -47.50 -7.42
C GLN A 161 26.84 -46.44 -7.73
N GLY A 162 27.69 -46.73 -8.71
CA GLY A 162 28.83 -45.89 -9.08
C GLY A 162 30.18 -46.59 -8.95
N LEU A 163 30.23 -47.70 -8.21
CA LEU A 163 31.28 -48.70 -8.44
C LEU A 163 30.94 -49.43 -9.74
N SER A 164 31.85 -49.44 -10.71
CA SER A 164 31.70 -50.28 -11.89
C SER A 164 31.70 -51.74 -11.45
N THR A 165 30.54 -52.34 -11.28
CA THR A 165 30.44 -53.79 -11.25
C THR A 165 31.08 -54.30 -12.52
N ALA A 166 32.03 -55.23 -12.42
CA ALA A 166 32.92 -55.69 -13.48
C ALA A 166 32.23 -56.15 -14.79
N GLN A 167 30.88 -56.20 -14.83
CA GLN A 167 30.09 -56.45 -16.03
C GLN A 167 29.90 -55.22 -16.96
N SER A 168 30.15 -53.98 -16.54
CA SER A 168 29.97 -52.79 -17.41
C SER A 168 31.21 -52.41 -18.24
N LEU A 169 32.34 -53.10 -18.07
CA LEU A 169 33.60 -52.79 -18.78
C LEU A 169 33.73 -53.50 -20.14
N ASN A 170 32.80 -54.36 -20.52
CA ASN A 170 32.89 -55.15 -21.76
C ASN A 170 32.09 -54.58 -22.95
N SER A 171 31.69 -53.29 -22.94
CA SER A 171 30.80 -52.78 -24.02
C SER A 171 31.04 -51.33 -24.46
N LYS A 172 32.23 -50.77 -24.30
CA LYS A 172 32.60 -49.49 -24.95
C LYS A 172 34.06 -49.47 -25.37
N SER A 173 34.38 -50.26 -26.39
CA SER A 173 35.45 -49.96 -27.35
C SER A 173 34.76 -49.54 -28.67
N GLY A 174 35.08 -48.36 -29.17
CA GLY A 174 34.46 -47.82 -30.38
C GLY A 174 34.78 -46.35 -30.57
N GLU A 175 35.98 -46.10 -31.10
CA GLU A 175 36.50 -44.82 -31.59
C GLU A 175 35.51 -44.05 -32.48
N LYS A 176 35.62 -42.72 -32.50
CA LYS A 176 35.92 -41.96 -33.73
C LYS A 176 36.22 -40.49 -33.44
N ASP A 177 37.42 -40.11 -33.90
CA ASP A 177 37.86 -38.78 -34.26
C ASP A 177 36.83 -37.97 -35.06
N SER A 178 36.87 -36.65 -34.93
CA SER A 178 37.41 -35.78 -35.99
C SER A 178 37.00 -34.34 -35.73
N ASP A 179 38.02 -33.49 -35.68
CA ASP A 179 37.96 -32.05 -35.91
C ASP A 179 37.12 -31.68 -37.14
N LYS A 180 36.55 -30.46 -37.10
CA LYS A 180 36.56 -29.51 -38.22
C LYS A 180 36.06 -28.13 -37.77
N GLU A 181 37.01 -27.20 -37.75
CA GLU A 181 36.79 -25.78 -38.01
C GLU A 181 36.10 -25.60 -39.36
N GLU A 182 35.23 -24.59 -39.51
CA GLU A 182 35.14 -23.87 -40.78
C GLU A 182 34.54 -22.47 -40.57
N GLU A 183 35.40 -21.52 -40.90
CA GLU A 183 35.19 -20.10 -41.15
C GLU A 183 34.25 -19.92 -42.36
N ASN A 184 33.31 -18.97 -42.29
CA ASN A 184 32.58 -18.52 -43.48
C ASN A 184 32.76 -17.01 -43.67
N ASP A 185 33.59 -16.71 -44.66
CA ASP A 185 33.73 -15.47 -45.40
C ASP A 185 32.43 -15.23 -46.20
N ASP A 186 31.80 -14.07 -46.06
CA ASP A 186 30.84 -13.60 -47.06
C ASP A 186 31.07 -12.12 -47.36
N LYS A 187 31.89 -11.93 -48.40
CA LYS A 187 32.03 -10.72 -49.18
C LYS A 187 30.70 -10.37 -49.84
N ASN A 188 30.38 -9.08 -49.87
CA ASN A 188 30.18 -8.27 -51.10
C ASN A 188 29.15 -7.15 -50.88
N SER A 189 29.55 -5.89 -51.02
CA SER A 189 28.94 -4.99 -52.02
C SER A 189 29.50 -3.56 -51.99
N SER A 190 30.06 -3.18 -53.14
CA SER A 190 30.11 -1.82 -53.70
C SER A 190 31.02 -0.78 -53.03
N THR A 191 32.24 -0.75 -53.55
CA THR A 191 33.02 0.44 -53.88
C THR A 191 32.16 1.64 -54.29
N ALA A 192 32.20 2.72 -53.51
CA ALA A 192 31.83 4.07 -53.95
C ALA A 192 33.10 4.92 -54.02
N VAL A 193 33.73 4.93 -55.21
CA VAL A 193 34.84 5.82 -55.53
C VAL A 193 34.34 7.26 -55.55
N THR A 194 34.59 8.02 -54.49
CA THR A 194 34.28 9.45 -54.44
C THR A 194 35.32 10.24 -55.24
N ASN A 195 35.10 10.37 -56.55
CA ASN A 195 35.83 11.30 -57.39
C ASN A 195 35.42 12.75 -57.07
N LYS A 196 36.17 13.43 -56.20
CA LYS A 196 36.04 14.88 -55.97
C LYS A 196 36.74 15.66 -57.10
N LYS A 197 36.05 15.82 -58.23
CA LYS A 197 36.46 16.79 -59.26
C LYS A 197 36.27 18.22 -58.72
N PRO A 198 37.18 19.18 -58.98
CA PRO A 198 37.00 20.56 -58.56
C PRO A 198 35.79 21.16 -59.31
N VAL A 199 34.75 21.55 -58.56
CA VAL A 199 33.55 22.18 -59.11
C VAL A 199 33.92 23.58 -59.59
N LYS A 200 34.05 23.77 -60.91
CA LYS A 200 34.13 25.11 -61.49
C LYS A 200 32.82 25.83 -61.20
N ASN A 201 32.88 27.01 -60.57
CA ASN A 201 31.74 27.88 -60.29
C ASN A 201 31.20 28.50 -61.59
N ALA A 202 30.47 27.72 -62.39
CA ALA A 202 29.73 28.22 -63.54
C ALA A 202 28.49 28.98 -63.05
N LYS A 203 28.37 30.27 -63.41
CA LYS A 203 27.17 31.06 -63.12
C LYS A 203 25.99 30.47 -63.88
N LYS A 204 24.91 30.16 -63.16
CA LYS A 204 23.69 29.59 -63.75
C LYS A 204 23.05 30.58 -64.72
N THR A 205 22.53 30.08 -65.84
CA THR A 205 21.77 30.88 -66.80
C THR A 205 20.38 31.23 -66.25
N LEU A 206 19.74 32.28 -66.79
CA LEU A 206 18.39 32.70 -66.37
C LEU A 206 17.35 31.57 -66.50
N VAL A 207 17.45 30.76 -67.55
CA VAL A 207 16.59 29.58 -67.79
C VAL A 207 16.81 28.51 -66.72
N GLN A 208 18.06 28.23 -66.36
CA GLN A 208 18.38 27.29 -65.27
C GLN A 208 17.88 27.78 -63.91
N ARG A 209 17.96 29.10 -63.65
CA ARG A 209 17.42 29.71 -62.43
C ARG A 209 15.88 29.66 -62.38
N ARG A 210 15.19 29.85 -63.51
CA ARG A 210 13.72 29.69 -63.62
C ARG A 210 13.30 28.24 -63.36
N LYS A 211 13.93 27.27 -64.03
CA LYS A 211 13.66 25.84 -63.85
C LYS A 211 13.92 25.38 -62.41
N GLN A 212 14.99 25.87 -61.77
CA GLN A 212 15.26 25.61 -60.36
C GLN A 212 14.18 26.21 -59.44
N ARG A 213 13.66 27.41 -59.75
CA ARG A 213 12.58 28.03 -58.97
C ARG A 213 11.29 27.23 -59.09
N GLU A 214 10.92 26.81 -60.30
CA GLU A 214 9.76 25.96 -60.57
C GLU A 214 9.90 24.60 -59.86
N GLN A 215 11.08 23.97 -59.90
CA GLN A 215 11.34 22.73 -59.18
C GLN A 215 11.22 22.92 -57.66
N LYS A 216 11.75 24.01 -57.11
CA LYS A 216 11.63 24.34 -55.67
C LYS A 216 10.16 24.58 -55.27
N GLN A 217 9.38 25.21 -56.13
CA GLN A 217 7.95 25.42 -55.91
C GLN A 217 7.19 24.09 -55.95
N ALA A 218 7.46 23.23 -56.94
CA ALA A 218 6.87 21.89 -57.02
C ALA A 218 7.21 21.03 -55.80
N THR A 219 8.47 21.05 -55.32
CA THR A 219 8.87 20.33 -54.11
C THR A 219 8.14 20.84 -52.87
N ASN A 220 7.95 22.17 -52.76
CA ASN A 220 7.21 22.76 -51.65
C ASN A 220 5.72 22.35 -51.69
N ILE A 221 5.09 22.36 -52.87
CA ILE A 221 3.70 21.94 -53.04
C ILE A 221 3.54 20.46 -52.67
N HIS A 222 4.40 19.59 -53.19
CA HIS A 222 4.39 18.17 -52.84
C HIS A 222 4.63 17.93 -51.33
N ALA A 223 5.50 18.70 -50.70
CA ALA A 223 5.72 18.64 -49.26
C ALA A 223 4.46 19.04 -48.47
N LEU A 224 3.78 20.12 -48.88
CA LEU A 224 2.52 20.56 -48.28
C LEU A 224 1.41 19.51 -48.45
N ASP A 225 1.29 18.90 -49.62
CA ASP A 225 0.28 17.87 -49.86
C ASP A 225 0.58 16.58 -49.08
N LYS A 226 1.86 16.22 -48.94
CA LYS A 226 2.27 15.13 -48.04
C LYS A 226 1.89 15.43 -46.60
N LEU A 227 2.04 16.66 -46.13
CA LEU A 227 1.60 17.08 -44.80
C LEU A 227 0.08 17.02 -44.66
N LYS A 228 -0.70 17.48 -45.65
CA LYS A 228 -2.16 17.38 -45.64
C LYS A 228 -2.62 15.91 -45.55
N LYS A 229 -2.02 15.01 -46.34
CA LYS A 229 -2.29 13.57 -46.29
C LYS A 229 -1.98 12.97 -44.93
N LYS A 230 -0.86 13.36 -44.30
CA LYS A 230 -0.52 12.96 -42.93
C LYS A 230 -1.57 13.41 -41.92
N LYS A 231 -1.99 14.68 -41.95
CA LYS A 231 -3.03 15.20 -41.06
C LYS A 231 -4.33 14.40 -41.15
N ILE A 232 -4.77 14.06 -42.36
CA ILE A 232 -5.95 13.20 -42.58
C ILE A 232 -5.74 11.81 -41.97
N SER A 233 -4.57 11.20 -42.19
CA SER A 233 -4.25 9.90 -41.58
C SER A 233 -4.23 9.95 -40.04
N ASP A 234 -3.77 11.07 -39.47
CA ASP A 234 -3.69 11.24 -38.02
C ASP A 234 -5.08 11.42 -37.41
N ILE A 235 -6.00 12.10 -38.11
CA ILE A 235 -7.42 12.19 -37.71
C ILE A 235 -8.03 10.79 -37.55
N TYR A 236 -7.76 9.87 -38.48
CA TYR A 236 -8.25 8.49 -38.37
C TYR A 236 -7.60 7.72 -37.20
N LYS A 237 -6.33 7.99 -36.90
CA LYS A 237 -5.63 7.41 -35.74
C LYS A 237 -6.17 7.92 -34.41
N LEU A 238 -6.71 9.15 -34.33
CA LEU A 238 -7.24 9.71 -33.09
C LEU A 238 -8.28 8.80 -32.44
N LYS A 239 -9.18 8.18 -33.22
CA LYS A 239 -10.20 7.26 -32.70
C LYS A 239 -9.59 6.01 -32.07
N ALA A 240 -8.53 5.48 -32.67
CA ALA A 240 -7.80 4.33 -32.12
C ALA A 240 -7.05 4.71 -30.84
N LEU A 241 -6.39 5.89 -30.83
CA LEU A 241 -5.71 6.42 -29.65
C LEU A 241 -6.68 6.69 -28.51
N GLN A 242 -7.87 7.25 -28.78
CA GLN A 242 -8.90 7.48 -27.79
C GLN A 242 -9.35 6.15 -27.14
N LYS A 243 -9.66 5.13 -27.94
CA LYS A 243 -10.01 3.79 -27.41
C LYS A 243 -8.88 3.22 -26.55
N GLN A 244 -7.63 3.33 -26.99
CA GLN A 244 -6.47 2.88 -26.22
C GLN A 244 -6.31 3.63 -24.89
N ILE A 245 -6.59 4.94 -24.87
CA ILE A 245 -6.59 5.76 -23.65
C ILE A 245 -7.70 5.28 -22.72
N GLU A 246 -8.92 5.14 -23.21
CA GLU A 246 -10.08 4.67 -22.41
C GLU A 246 -9.84 3.29 -21.80
N GLU A 247 -9.28 2.34 -22.56
CA GLU A 247 -8.92 1.00 -22.06
C GLU A 247 -7.83 1.07 -20.98
N LYS A 248 -6.79 1.90 -21.19
CA LYS A 248 -5.72 2.12 -20.21
C LYS A 248 -6.26 2.75 -18.93
N GLU A 249 -7.12 3.76 -19.04
CA GLU A 249 -7.75 4.45 -17.91
C GLU A 249 -8.64 3.48 -17.10
N LYS A 250 -9.50 2.71 -17.78
CA LYS A 250 -10.32 1.66 -17.13
C LYS A 250 -9.45 0.65 -16.37
N LYS A 251 -8.38 0.16 -17.00
CA LYS A 251 -7.43 -0.77 -16.35
C LYS A 251 -6.76 -0.12 -15.14
N GLN A 252 -6.31 1.12 -15.27
CA GLN A 252 -5.65 1.86 -14.20
C GLN A 252 -6.60 2.11 -13.02
N GLU A 253 -7.86 2.42 -13.30
CA GLU A 253 -8.88 2.61 -12.29
C GLU A 253 -9.18 1.33 -11.51
N LEU A 254 -9.35 0.20 -12.21
CA LEU A 254 -9.51 -1.11 -11.56
C LEU A 254 -8.32 -1.46 -10.66
N LEU A 255 -7.09 -1.21 -11.14
CA LEU A 255 -5.89 -1.42 -10.33
C LEU A 255 -5.82 -0.49 -9.13
N ARG A 256 -6.22 0.77 -9.28
CA ARG A 256 -6.30 1.76 -8.19
C ARG A 256 -7.30 1.30 -7.14
N GLN A 257 -8.49 0.87 -7.53
CA GLN A 257 -9.50 0.32 -6.60
C GLN A 257 -8.97 -0.90 -5.84
N LYS A 258 -8.28 -1.82 -6.53
CA LYS A 258 -7.64 -2.98 -5.89
C LYS A 258 -6.56 -2.57 -4.88
N ARG A 259 -5.74 -1.55 -5.21
CA ARG A 259 -4.71 -1.02 -4.31
C ARG A 259 -5.31 -0.38 -3.07
N ILE A 260 -6.39 0.39 -3.22
CA ILE A 260 -7.11 1.03 -2.10
C ILE A 260 -7.67 -0.04 -1.18
N LYS A 261 -8.42 -1.02 -1.71
CA LYS A 261 -8.97 -2.15 -0.93
C LYS A 261 -7.87 -2.94 -0.21
N LYS A 262 -6.76 -3.24 -0.90
CA LYS A 262 -5.62 -3.93 -0.29
C LYS A 262 -4.97 -3.08 0.81
N HIS A 263 -4.88 -1.76 0.62
CA HIS A 263 -4.35 -0.85 1.63
C HIS A 263 -5.23 -0.83 2.88
N GLU A 264 -6.55 -0.74 2.72
CA GLU A 264 -7.52 -0.80 3.81
C GLU A 264 -7.42 -2.10 4.61
N ILE A 265 -7.36 -3.24 3.91
CA ILE A 265 -7.15 -4.56 4.54
C ILE A 265 -5.80 -4.58 5.28
N ASN A 266 -4.72 -4.15 4.63
CA ASN A 266 -3.39 -4.15 5.22
C ASN A 266 -3.23 -3.22 6.44
N LEU A 267 -4.08 -2.19 6.57
CA LEU A 267 -4.11 -1.35 7.77
C LEU A 267 -4.67 -2.10 8.98
N SER A 268 -5.70 -2.93 8.76
CA SER A 268 -6.34 -3.73 9.82
C SER A 268 -5.59 -5.04 10.10
N MET A 269 -4.91 -5.61 9.10
CA MET A 269 -4.24 -6.90 9.25
C MET A 269 -2.94 -6.77 10.05
N PRO A 270 -2.60 -7.78 10.88
CA PRO A 270 -1.33 -7.84 11.58
C PRO A 270 -0.16 -7.90 10.59
N LYS A 271 0.88 -7.12 10.85
CA LYS A 271 2.12 -7.07 10.07
C LYS A 271 3.09 -8.12 10.57
N THR A 272 3.88 -8.68 9.66
CA THR A 272 4.97 -9.58 10.00
C THR A 272 6.17 -8.79 10.52
N LEU A 273 6.28 -8.64 11.84
CA LEU A 273 7.38 -7.93 12.49
C LEU A 273 8.60 -8.82 12.78
N SER A 274 8.42 -10.15 12.81
CA SER A 274 9.46 -11.14 13.09
C SER A 274 9.38 -12.33 12.12
N LYS A 275 10.26 -13.31 12.27
CA LYS A 275 10.25 -14.54 11.44
C LYS A 275 8.95 -15.34 11.60
N THR A 276 8.38 -15.33 12.79
CA THR A 276 7.13 -16.03 13.12
C THR A 276 5.92 -15.23 12.64
N LYS A 277 4.94 -15.92 12.06
CA LYS A 277 3.67 -15.29 11.66
C LYS A 277 2.78 -15.11 12.90
N PHE A 278 1.91 -14.12 12.85
CA PHE A 278 0.88 -13.98 13.87
C PHE A 278 -0.18 -15.06 13.68
N GLU A 279 -0.44 -15.82 14.74
CA GLU A 279 -1.54 -16.76 14.83
C GLU A 279 -2.62 -16.17 15.75
N PRO A 280 -3.87 -16.03 15.27
CA PRO A 280 -4.97 -15.56 16.08
C PRO A 280 -5.24 -16.55 17.23
N ILE A 281 -5.82 -16.04 18.31
CA ILE A 281 -6.29 -16.90 19.40
C ILE A 281 -7.61 -17.57 19.00
N ASP A 282 -7.77 -18.83 19.37
CA ASP A 282 -9.03 -19.54 19.14
C ASP A 282 -10.16 -18.88 19.91
N PRO A 283 -11.38 -18.80 19.34
CA PRO A 283 -12.54 -18.20 19.99
C PRO A 283 -12.90 -18.98 21.27
N ASP A 284 -13.44 -18.27 22.26
CA ASP A 284 -13.92 -18.91 23.49
C ASP A 284 -15.36 -19.33 23.31
N PHE A 285 -15.69 -20.57 23.64
CA PHE A 285 -17.06 -21.07 23.57
C PHE A 285 -17.29 -22.12 24.65
N GLN A 286 -18.54 -22.21 25.09
CA GLN A 286 -19.03 -23.25 25.99
C GLN A 286 -19.95 -24.18 25.20
N LEU A 287 -19.90 -25.48 25.48
CA LEU A 287 -20.83 -26.44 24.90
C LEU A 287 -22.22 -26.29 25.51
N ALA A 288 -23.25 -26.81 24.83
CA ALA A 288 -24.62 -26.73 25.32
C ALA A 288 -24.79 -27.43 26.69
N GLU A 289 -24.04 -28.50 26.94
CA GLU A 289 -24.04 -29.25 28.21
C GLU A 289 -23.40 -28.47 29.36
N GLU A 290 -22.47 -27.56 29.04
CA GLU A 290 -21.74 -26.75 30.02
C GLU A 290 -22.51 -25.48 30.41
N LEU A 291 -23.57 -25.15 29.68
CA LEU A 291 -24.34 -23.93 29.86
C LEU A 291 -25.37 -24.11 31.00
N THR A 292 -24.98 -23.77 32.23
CA THR A 292 -25.78 -24.05 33.44
C THR A 292 -26.80 -22.97 33.81
N GLY A 293 -26.87 -21.86 33.04
CA GLY A 293 -27.81 -20.74 33.26
C GLY A 293 -27.56 -19.91 34.54
N ASN A 294 -26.73 -20.41 35.46
CA ASN A 294 -26.45 -19.81 36.76
C ASN A 294 -24.97 -19.40 36.89
N LEU A 295 -24.71 -18.17 37.35
CA LEU A 295 -23.35 -17.64 37.58
C LEU A 295 -22.55 -18.37 38.67
N ARG A 296 -23.20 -19.16 39.54
CA ARG A 296 -22.48 -19.92 40.57
C ARG A 296 -21.75 -21.14 40.02
N ASN A 297 -22.26 -21.68 38.92
CA ASN A 297 -21.77 -22.91 38.30
C ASN A 297 -21.01 -22.61 36.99
N CYS A 298 -20.73 -21.33 36.70
CA CYS A 298 -19.98 -20.98 35.50
C CYS A 298 -18.50 -21.23 35.73
N ASN A 299 -17.90 -22.01 34.84
CA ASN A 299 -16.45 -22.16 34.82
C ASN A 299 -15.83 -20.87 34.24
N PRO A 300 -14.86 -20.25 34.94
CA PRO A 300 -14.15 -19.10 34.39
C PRO A 300 -13.36 -19.57 33.18
N SER A 301 -13.61 -18.97 32.03
CA SER A 301 -12.92 -19.30 30.79
C SER A 301 -11.73 -18.37 30.53
N LYS A 302 -10.67 -18.97 29.95
CA LYS A 302 -9.45 -18.38 29.40
C LYS A 302 -8.48 -17.60 30.30
N ASN A 303 -7.25 -17.52 29.79
CA ASN A 303 -6.17 -16.71 30.34
C ASN A 303 -6.16 -15.31 29.68
N LEU A 304 -6.60 -14.30 30.43
CA LEU A 304 -6.64 -12.90 29.99
C LEU A 304 -5.27 -12.37 29.53
N LEU A 305 -4.17 -12.83 30.13
CA LEU A 305 -2.83 -12.38 29.74
C LEU A 305 -2.50 -12.82 28.31
N LYS A 306 -2.92 -14.03 27.92
CA LYS A 306 -2.73 -14.55 26.56
C LYS A 306 -3.49 -13.70 25.54
N GLU A 307 -4.72 -13.30 25.87
CA GLU A 307 -5.54 -12.43 25.01
C GLU A 307 -4.95 -11.02 24.87
N ARG A 308 -4.51 -10.41 25.98
CA ARG A 308 -3.86 -9.09 25.95
C ARG A 308 -2.56 -9.12 25.16
N TYR A 309 -1.76 -10.18 25.33
CA TYR A 309 -0.54 -10.38 24.58
C TYR A 309 -0.80 -10.51 23.06
N LYS A 310 -1.80 -11.31 22.68
CA LYS A 310 -2.23 -11.45 21.28
C LYS A 310 -2.81 -10.16 20.71
N SER A 311 -3.56 -9.38 21.49
CA SER A 311 -4.02 -8.05 21.10
C SER A 311 -2.87 -7.07 20.83
N PHE A 312 -1.79 -7.11 21.62
CA PHE A 312 -0.61 -6.28 21.34
C PHE A 312 0.11 -6.70 20.06
N GLN A 313 0.16 -8.00 19.76
CA GLN A 313 0.69 -8.50 18.49
C GLN A 313 -0.17 -8.08 17.30
N GLN A 314 -1.48 -8.25 17.41
CA GLN A 314 -2.43 -7.87 16.36
C GLN A 314 -2.39 -6.38 16.06
N ARG A 315 -2.16 -5.56 17.09
CA ARG A 315 -1.98 -4.11 16.97
C ARG A 315 -0.60 -3.68 16.48
N ASN A 316 0.31 -4.60 16.19
CA ASN A 316 1.69 -4.32 15.76
C ASN A 316 2.52 -3.54 16.79
N ILE A 317 2.24 -3.73 18.09
CA ILE A 317 3.02 -3.13 19.19
C ILE A 317 4.17 -4.06 19.59
N ILE A 318 3.88 -5.36 19.65
CA ILE A 318 4.84 -6.40 20.02
C ILE A 318 4.99 -7.37 18.84
N PRO A 319 6.21 -7.79 18.47
CA PRO A 319 6.39 -8.83 17.47
C PRO A 319 5.92 -10.20 18.00
N PRO A 320 5.32 -11.06 17.15
CA PRO A 320 5.09 -12.45 17.53
C PRO A 320 6.44 -13.13 17.80
N ALA A 321 6.51 -13.95 18.85
CA ALA A 321 7.71 -14.70 19.19
C ALA A 321 7.31 -16.10 19.64
N THR A 322 8.10 -17.10 19.27
CA THR A 322 8.05 -18.43 19.87
C THR A 322 8.96 -18.42 21.09
N ILE A 323 8.37 -18.50 22.27
CA ILE A 323 9.14 -18.72 23.50
C ILE A 323 9.52 -20.20 23.45
N LYS A 324 10.80 -20.50 23.18
CA LYS A 324 11.34 -21.83 23.44
C LYS A 324 11.48 -21.93 24.96
N LEU A 325 10.52 -22.58 25.60
CA LEU A 325 10.63 -22.97 27.00
C LEU A 325 11.48 -24.23 27.11
#